data_AF-A0A0B6XVW5-F1
#
_entry.id   AF-A0A0B6XVW5-F1
#
_cell.length_a   1.000
_cell.length_b   1.000
_cell.length_c   1.000
_cell.angle_alpha   90.00
_cell.angle_beta   90.00
_cell.angle_gamma   90.00
#
_symmetry.space_group_name_H-M   'P 1'
#
loop_
_entity.id
_entity.type
_entity.pdbx_description
1 polymer ?
#
loop_
_entity_poly.entity_id
_entity_poly.type
_entity_poly.pdbx_seq_one_letter_code
_entity_poly.pdbx_strand_id
1 'polypeptide(L)' 'GNGGTKGDSCSADGYTTSIYTLSISSATSQNSRPWYLEECPSTIATTYSSASINQPAIVTVDAPSGCTESH' A
#
# COMPACT_ATOMS: atom_id res chain seq x y z
N GLY A 1 -4.37 -1.40 4.45
CA GLY A 1 -5.46 -1.31 3.47
C GLY A 1 -5.27 -0.12 2.54
N ASN A 2 -6.31 0.18 1.74
CA ASN A 2 -6.32 1.21 0.70
C ASN A 2 -7.43 2.27 0.90
N GLY A 3 -8.02 2.34 2.09
CA GLY A 3 -9.14 3.21 2.46
C GLY A 3 -8.76 4.63 2.89
N GLY A 4 -7.50 5.05 2.74
CA GLY A 4 -7.01 6.34 3.26
C GLY A 4 -7.81 7.56 2.81
N THR A 5 -8.26 7.62 1.54
CA THR A 5 -9.13 8.72 1.04
C THR A 5 -10.53 8.73 1.63
N LYS A 6 -10.95 7.63 2.24
CA LYS A 6 -12.23 7.50 2.97
C LYS A 6 -12.07 7.77 4.46
N GLY A 7 -10.85 8.07 4.93
CA GLY A 7 -10.56 8.26 6.35
C GLY A 7 -10.55 6.96 7.13
N ASP A 8 -10.31 5.82 6.46
CA ASP A 8 -10.30 4.52 7.11
C ASP A 8 -9.05 4.34 7.99
N SER A 9 -9.19 3.54 9.05
CA SER A 9 -8.10 3.13 9.92
C SER A 9 -7.92 1.63 9.85
N CYS A 10 -6.71 1.20 9.51
CA CYS A 10 -6.39 -0.22 9.48
C CYS A 10 -6.54 -0.91 10.85
N SER A 11 -6.70 -0.15 11.95
CA SER A 11 -7.05 -0.73 13.25
C SER A 11 -8.44 -1.39 13.28
N ALA A 12 -9.30 -1.08 12.31
CA ALA A 12 -10.62 -1.70 12.13
C ALA A 12 -10.57 -2.98 11.28
N ASP A 13 -9.41 -3.33 10.72
CA ASP A 13 -9.19 -4.57 9.97
C ASP A 13 -8.49 -5.62 10.86
N GLY A 14 -9.20 -6.71 11.13
CA GLY A 14 -8.73 -7.81 11.98
C GLY A 14 -7.55 -8.59 11.40
N TYR A 15 -7.37 -8.59 10.07
CA TYR A 15 -6.23 -9.24 9.44
C TYR A 15 -4.96 -8.44 9.69
N THR A 16 -4.96 -7.12 9.46
CA THR A 16 -3.76 -6.27 9.65
C THR A 16 -3.43 -5.97 11.12
N THR A 17 -4.35 -6.20 12.05
CA THR A 17 -4.12 -6.04 13.49
C THR A 17 -3.73 -7.35 14.19
N SER A 18 -3.78 -8.47 13.48
CA SER A 18 -3.47 -9.79 14.04
C SER A 18 -1.97 -9.94 14.35
N ILE A 19 -1.66 -10.51 15.52
CA ILE A 19 -0.27 -10.87 15.89
C ILE A 19 0.32 -11.96 15.00
N TYR A 20 -0.51 -12.66 14.22
CA TYR A 20 -0.11 -13.71 13.30
C TYR A 20 0.20 -13.19 11.89
N THR A 21 0.07 -11.90 11.67
CA THR A 21 0.32 -11.26 10.37
C THR A 21 1.36 -10.17 10.49
N LEU A 22 2.29 -10.13 9.53
CA LEU A 22 3.24 -9.04 9.40
C LEU A 22 2.61 -7.96 8.52
N SER A 23 2.03 -6.93 9.15
CA SER A 23 1.38 -5.84 8.42
C SER A 23 2.41 -4.87 7.81
N ILE A 24 2.31 -4.65 6.49
CA ILE A 24 3.19 -3.81 5.70
C ILE A 24 2.38 -2.67 5.09
N SER A 25 2.93 -1.46 5.17
CA SER A 25 2.37 -0.24 4.57
C SER A 25 3.13 0.20 3.32
N SER A 26 2.65 1.27 2.68
CA SER A 26 3.20 1.79 1.42
C SER A 26 3.82 3.18 1.58
N ALA A 27 4.93 3.43 0.89
CA ALA A 27 5.48 4.77 0.66
C ALA A 27 5.54 5.06 -0.85
N THR A 28 5.41 6.33 -1.21
CA THR A 28 5.67 6.77 -2.59
C THR A 28 7.17 6.71 -2.89
N SER A 29 7.55 6.77 -4.17
CA SER A 29 8.96 6.89 -4.58
C SER A 29 9.66 8.15 -4.05
N GLN A 30 8.89 9.11 -3.52
CA GLN A 30 9.37 10.36 -2.92
C GLN A 30 9.38 10.29 -1.38
N ASN A 31 9.32 9.10 -0.78
CA ASN A 31 9.29 8.89 0.67
C ASN A 31 8.11 9.58 1.39
N SER A 32 6.99 9.73 0.69
CA SER A 32 5.77 10.31 1.26
C SER A 32 4.66 9.27 1.43
N ARG A 33 3.65 9.59 2.25
CA ARG A 33 2.46 8.77 2.43
C ARG A 33 1.59 8.82 1.15
N PRO A 34 1.25 7.69 0.52
CA PRO A 34 0.31 7.69 -0.60
C PRO A 34 -1.12 7.96 -0.12
N TRP A 35 -1.95 8.47 -1.02
CA TRP A 35 -3.33 8.90 -0.71
C TRP A 35 -4.24 7.78 -0.19
N TYR A 36 -3.99 6.53 -0.58
CA TYR A 36 -4.78 5.37 -0.17
C TYR A 36 -4.33 4.78 1.18
N LEU A 37 -3.19 5.19 1.74
CA LEU A 37 -2.66 4.58 2.97
C LEU A 37 -3.60 4.84 4.16
N GLU A 38 -3.92 3.77 4.86
CA GLU A 38 -4.57 3.78 6.17
C GLU A 38 -3.50 3.76 7.28
N GLU A 39 -3.64 4.63 8.28
CA GLU A 39 -2.70 4.71 9.41
C GLU A 39 -3.17 3.82 10.58
N CYS A 40 -2.26 3.01 11.13
CA CYS A 40 -2.51 2.26 12.37
C CYS A 40 -1.22 1.80 13.06
N PRO A 41 -1.24 1.62 14.39
CA PRO A 41 -0.09 1.14 15.16
C PRO A 41 0.35 -0.30 14.84
N SER A 42 -0.50 -1.10 14.20
CA SER A 42 -0.20 -2.50 13.91
C SER A 42 0.69 -2.70 12.68
N THR A 43 0.94 -1.65 11.88
CA THR A 43 1.91 -1.69 10.78
C THR A 43 3.33 -1.76 11.34
N ILE A 44 4.14 -2.72 10.87
CA ILE A 44 5.50 -2.94 11.37
C ILE A 44 6.60 -2.48 10.41
N ALA A 45 6.29 -2.35 9.12
CA ALA A 45 7.24 -1.92 8.10
C ALA A 45 6.53 -1.25 6.92
N THR A 46 7.33 -0.64 6.04
CA THR A 46 6.87 0.08 4.86
C THR A 46 7.72 -0.31 3.66
N THR A 47 7.08 -0.51 2.50
CA THR A 47 7.76 -0.71 1.22
C THR A 47 7.28 0.32 0.21
N TYR A 48 8.06 0.53 -0.86
CA TYR A 48 7.60 1.40 -1.95
C TYR A 48 6.40 0.79 -2.68
N SER A 49 5.50 1.65 -3.15
CA SER A 49 4.36 1.31 -3.99
C SER A 49 3.98 2.50 -4.88
N SER A 50 2.93 2.32 -5.69
CA SER A 50 2.39 3.37 -6.57
C SER A 50 1.74 4.50 -5.77
N ALA A 51 1.54 5.63 -6.43
CA ALA A 51 0.92 6.80 -5.84
C ALA A 51 0.11 7.62 -6.86
N SER A 52 0.71 8.66 -7.44
CA SER A 52 0.10 9.47 -8.49
C SER A 52 0.61 9.06 -9.87
N ILE A 53 -0.14 9.38 -10.92
CA ILE A 53 0.20 9.02 -12.32
C ILE A 53 1.55 9.59 -12.79
N ASN A 54 2.05 10.63 -12.11
CA ASN A 54 3.33 11.27 -12.40
C ASN A 54 4.50 10.67 -11.59
N GLN A 55 4.27 9.57 -10.86
CA GLN A 55 5.28 8.87 -10.08
C GLN A 55 5.43 7.42 -10.57
N PRO A 56 6.63 6.82 -10.45
CA PRO A 56 6.83 5.41 -10.75
C PRO A 56 5.88 4.50 -9.98
N ALA A 57 5.41 3.44 -10.62
CA ALA A 57 4.64 2.37 -10.00
C ALA A 57 5.47 1.08 -9.90
N ILE A 58 4.85 0.00 -9.41
CA ILE A 58 5.51 -1.30 -9.27
C ILE A 58 5.51 -2.03 -10.62
N VAL A 59 6.71 -2.38 -11.09
CA VAL A 59 6.89 -3.22 -12.28
C VAL A 59 6.70 -4.68 -11.91
N THR A 60 5.79 -5.37 -12.58
CA THR A 60 5.48 -6.79 -12.31
C THR A 60 4.87 -7.47 -13.53
N VAL A 61 4.69 -8.79 -13.47
CA VAL A 61 4.01 -9.58 -14.51
C VAL A 61 2.52 -9.24 -14.58
N ASP A 62 1.93 -9.31 -15.78
CA ASP A 62 0.51 -9.03 -15.99
C ASP A 62 -0.19 -10.16 -16.77
N ALA A 63 -1.49 -10.33 -16.50
CA ALA A 63 -2.31 -11.39 -17.08
C ALA A 63 -3.03 -10.92 -18.36
N PRO A 64 -3.27 -11.80 -19.35
CA PRO A 64 -2.96 -13.23 -19.38
C PRO A 64 -1.49 -13.57 -19.65
N SER A 65 -0.71 -12.61 -20.18
CA SER A 65 0.74 -12.72 -20.35
C SER A 65 1.31 -11.32 -20.59
N GLY A 66 2.41 -10.96 -19.94
CA GLY A 66 3.08 -9.68 -20.17
C GLY A 66 3.73 -9.13 -18.91
N CYS A 67 4.09 -7.85 -18.98
CA CYS A 67 4.63 -7.06 -17.88
C CYS A 67 3.85 -5.74 -17.84
N THR A 68 3.51 -5.28 -16.64
CA THR A 68 2.93 -3.95 -16.41
C THR A 68 3.91 -3.07 -15.64
N GLU A 69 3.92 -1.79 -16.00
CA GLU A 69 4.68 -0.73 -15.32
C GLU A 69 3.73 0.32 -14.70
N SER A 70 2.40 0.10 -14.78
CA SER A 70 1.37 1.07 -14.39
C SER A 70 0.18 0.39 -13.69
N HIS A 71 -0.35 1.04 -12.64
CA HIS A 71 -1.49 0.58 -11.83
C HIS A 71 -2.41 1.74 -11.47
#